data_AF-A0AAE4IPX3-F1
#
_entry.id   AF-A0AAE4IPX3-F1
#
_cell.length_a   1.000
_cell.length_b   1.000
_cell.length_c   1.000
_cell.angle_alpha   90.00
_cell.angle_beta   90.00
_cell.angle_gamma   90.00
#
_symmetry.space_group_name_H-M   'P 1'
#
loop_
_entity.id
_entity.type
_entity.pdbx_description
1 polymer ?
#
loop_
_entity_poly.entity_id
_entity_poly.type
_entity_poly.pdbx_seq_one_letter_code
_entity_poly.pdbx_strand_id
1 'polypeptide(L)'
;GIMLGLGETEEEILETMDDLRSVGVSIMTLGQYLQPTPNHLPVDEFITPEKFAEYKRIGLEKGFKYVESGPLVRSSYHAEKHIDK
;
A
#
# COMPACT_ATOMS: atom_id res chain seq x y z
N GLY A 1 3.20 5.87 0.93
CA GLY A 1 2.20 5.00 0.29
C GLY A 1 2.82 4.40 -0.95
N ILE A 2 2.48 3.16 -1.28
CA ILE A 2 3.00 2.45 -2.46
C ILE A 2 1.85 2.00 -3.37
N MET A 3 2.16 1.81 -4.64
CA MET A 3 1.23 1.37 -5.67
C MET A 3 1.63 -0.04 -6.09
N LEU A 4 0.68 -0.97 -6.10
CA LEU A 4 0.89 -2.38 -6.43
C LEU A 4 0.47 -2.70 -7.87
N GLY A 5 1.03 -3.76 -8.46
CA GLY A 5 0.77 -4.21 -9.82
C GLY A 5 1.73 -3.65 -10.86
N LEU A 6 2.97 -3.33 -10.45
CA LEU A 6 4.05 -2.85 -11.32
C LEU A 6 5.16 -3.91 -11.52
N GLY A 7 4.96 -5.13 -11.03
CA GLY A 7 5.91 -6.25 -11.13
C GLY A 7 6.69 -6.52 -9.85
N GLU A 8 6.31 -5.87 -8.75
CA GLU A 8 6.87 -6.14 -7.43
C GLU A 8 6.46 -7.52 -6.90
N THR A 9 7.36 -8.14 -6.14
CA THR A 9 7.09 -9.39 -5.43
C THR A 9 6.54 -9.15 -4.04
N GLU A 10 5.90 -10.17 -3.47
CA GLU A 10 5.43 -10.10 -2.08
C GLU A 10 6.57 -9.87 -1.08
N GLU A 11 7.74 -10.46 -1.31
CA GLU A 11 8.92 -10.25 -0.46
C GLU A 11 9.35 -8.79 -0.43
N GLU A 12 9.44 -8.14 -1.59
CA GLU A 12 9.79 -6.72 -1.71
C GLU A 12 8.74 -5.80 -1.03
N ILE A 13 7.45 -6.16 -1.10
CA ILE A 13 6.40 -5.43 -0.39
C ILE A 13 6.61 -5.53 1.13
N LEU A 14 6.92 -6.72 1.65
CA LEU A 14 7.11 -6.95 3.08
C LEU A 14 8.40 -6.33 3.61
N GLU A 15 9.50 -6.39 2.85
CA GLU A 15 10.75 -5.69 3.15
C GLU A 15 10.52 -4.18 3.19
N THR A 16 9.82 -3.63 2.20
CA THR A 16 9.46 -2.20 2.16
C THR A 16 8.67 -1.79 3.41
N MET A 17 7.76 -2.65 3.92
CA MET A 17 7.05 -2.37 5.17
C MET A 17 8.02 -2.25 6.35
N ASP A 18 8.98 -3.17 6.46
CA ASP A 18 9.97 -3.15 7.54
C ASP A 18 10.89 -1.94 7.45
N ASP A 19 11.35 -1.59 6.25
CA ASP A 19 12.18 -0.41 6.01
C ASP A 19 11.46 0.88 6.42
N LEU A 20 10.20 1.04 6.00
CA LEU A 20 9.38 2.18 6.38
C LEU A 20 9.17 2.24 7.90
N ARG A 21 8.99 1.09 8.56
CA ARG A 21 8.88 1.03 10.02
C ARG A 21 10.19 1.40 10.71
N SER A 22 11.34 0.99 10.17
CA SER A 22 12.66 1.27 10.73
C SER A 22 12.96 2.78 10.82
N VAL A 23 12.42 3.57 9.89
CA VAL A 23 12.57 5.04 9.87
C VAL A 23 11.40 5.78 10.51
N GLY A 24 10.52 5.08 11.21
CA GLY A 24 9.46 5.68 12.02
C GLY A 24 8.16 6.03 11.29
N VAL A 25 7.96 5.57 10.04
CA VAL A 25 6.69 5.84 9.30
C VAL A 25 5.53 5.14 9.99
N SER A 26 4.51 5.90 10.39
CA SER A 26 3.37 5.40 11.17
C SER A 26 2.12 5.14 10.33
N ILE A 27 2.01 5.70 9.13
CA ILE A 27 0.85 5.59 8.25
C ILE A 27 1.27 5.00 6.91
N MET A 28 0.57 3.96 6.45
CA MET A 28 0.82 3.32 5.17
C MET A 28 -0.45 3.28 4.32
N THR A 29 -0.29 3.51 3.02
CA THR A 29 -1.35 3.33 2.02
C THR A 29 -0.87 2.39 0.93
N LEU A 30 -1.69 1.40 0.57
CA LEU A 30 -1.46 0.43 -0.49
C LEU A 30 -2.61 0.52 -1.49
N GLY A 31 -2.32 0.88 -2.74
CA GLY A 31 -3.34 1.05 -3.79
C GLY A 31 -2.96 0.34 -5.08
N GLN A 32 -3.94 0.02 -5.93
CA GLN A 32 -3.67 -0.56 -7.25
C GLN A 32 -3.13 0.52 -8.19
N TYR A 33 -2.01 0.20 -8.86
CA TYR A 33 -1.53 0.95 -10.02
C TYR A 33 -2.53 0.80 -11.16
N LEU A 34 -3.06 1.94 -11.60
CA LEU A 34 -3.92 2.03 -12.75
C LEU A 34 -3.19 2.87 -13.78
N GLN A 35 -2.85 2.25 -14.90
CA GLN A 35 -2.17 2.90 -16.01
C GLN A 35 -3.01 4.10 -16.48
N PRO A 36 -2.51 5.35 -16.39
CA PRO A 36 -3.30 6.52 -16.77
C PRO A 36 -3.58 6.60 -18.27
N THR A 37 -2.59 6.23 -19.08
CA THR A 37 -2.68 6.22 -20.55
C THR A 37 -1.78 5.11 -21.11
N PRO A 38 -1.98 4.66 -22.37
CA PRO A 38 -1.13 3.61 -22.97
C PRO A 38 0.38 3.90 -23.00
N ASN A 39 0.79 5.18 -22.94
CA ASN A 39 2.20 5.58 -22.90
C ASN A 39 2.89 5.42 -21.52
N HIS A 40 2.14 5.06 -20.47
CA HIS A 40 2.72 4.78 -19.15
C HIS A 40 3.05 3.29 -19.01
N LEU A 41 3.75 2.92 -17.94
CA LEU A 41 4.05 1.52 -17.65
C LEU A 41 2.75 0.69 -17.68
N PRO A 42 2.75 -0.50 -18.31
CA PRO A 42 1.61 -1.39 -18.27
C PRO A 42 1.37 -1.88 -16.85
N VAL A 43 0.13 -2.26 -16.55
CA VAL A 43 -0.18 -2.98 -15.31
C VAL A 43 0.35 -4.39 -15.47
N ASP A 44 1.18 -4.84 -14.53
CA ASP A 44 1.69 -6.21 -14.50
C ASP A 44 0.67 -7.17 -13.90
N GLU A 45 0.09 -6.80 -12.75
CA GLU A 45 -0.92 -7.59 -12.06
C GLU A 45 -2.04 -6.71 -11.47
N PHE A 46 -3.28 -7.23 -11.49
CA PHE A 46 -4.39 -6.69 -10.73
C PHE A 46 -4.53 -7.44 -9.40
N ILE A 47 -4.11 -6.79 -8.32
CA ILE A 47 -4.08 -7.39 -6.99
C ILE A 47 -5.50 -7.60 -6.46
N THR A 48 -5.77 -8.78 -5.92
CA THR A 48 -7.09 -9.14 -5.41
C THR A 48 -7.43 -8.39 -4.12
N PRO A 49 -8.73 -8.13 -3.85
CA PRO A 49 -9.17 -7.54 -2.58
C PRO A 49 -8.68 -8.33 -1.35
N GLU A 50 -8.62 -9.66 -1.45
CA GLU A 50 -8.13 -10.55 -0.39
C GLU A 50 -6.66 -10.29 -0.08
N LYS A 51 -5.83 -10.07 -1.11
CA LYS A 51 -4.41 -9.78 -0.93
C LYS A 51 -4.18 -8.39 -0.32
N PHE A 52 -4.98 -7.39 -0.72
CA PHE A 52 -4.97 -6.09 -0.03
C PHE A 52 -5.37 -6.21 1.44
N ALA A 53 -6.36 -7.05 1.78
CA ALA A 53 -6.76 -7.30 3.15
C ALA A 53 -5.64 -8.00 3.96
N GLU A 54 -4.93 -8.93 3.33
CA GLU A 54 -3.75 -9.57 3.91
C GLU A 54 -2.64 -8.55 4.22
N TYR A 55 -2.26 -7.72 3.25
CA TYR A 55 -1.25 -6.68 3.46
C TYR A 55 -1.64 -5.67 4.53
N LYS A 56 -2.94 -5.34 4.65
CA LYS A 56 -3.43 -4.51 5.74
C LYS A 56 -3.16 -5.13 7.09
N ARG A 57 -3.49 -6.41 7.26
CA ARG A 57 -3.26 -7.16 8.50
C ARG A 57 -1.76 -7.20 8.83
N ILE A 58 -0.92 -7.54 7.86
CA ILE A 58 0.53 -7.61 8.04
C ILE A 58 1.12 -6.25 8.43
N GLY A 59 0.72 -5.17 7.76
CA GLY A 59 1.20 -3.83 8.12
C GLY A 59 0.80 -3.43 9.54
N LEU A 60 -0.42 -3.75 9.97
CA LEU A 60 -0.84 -3.50 11.35
C LEU A 60 -0.02 -4.34 12.36
N GLU A 61 0.25 -5.61 12.05
CA GLU A 61 1.11 -6.49 12.87
C GLU A 61 2.56 -5.99 12.96
N LYS A 62 3.09 -5.39 11.88
CA LYS A 62 4.41 -4.73 11.85
C LYS A 62 4.45 -3.38 12.60
N GLY A 63 3.31 -2.91 13.10
CA GLY A 63 3.23 -1.74 13.98
C GLY A 63 3.03 -0.40 13.28
N PHE A 64 2.51 -0.38 12.05
CA PHE A 64 1.91 0.85 11.51
C PHE A 64 0.66 1.21 12.34
N LYS A 65 0.49 2.50 12.68
CA LYS A 65 -0.71 2.99 13.38
C LYS A 65 -1.95 2.91 12.49
N TYR A 66 -1.79 3.24 11.21
CA TYR A 66 -2.87 3.24 10.23
C TYR A 66 -2.39 2.60 8.94
N VAL A 67 -3.20 1.67 8.41
CA VAL A 67 -2.96 1.04 7.11
C VAL A 67 -4.25 1.10 6.31
N GLU A 68 -4.25 1.90 5.25
CA GLU A 68 -5.28 1.87 4.22
C GLU A 68 -4.79 1.00 3.07
N SER A 69 -5.57 -0.02 2.70
CA SER A 69 -5.16 -1.01 1.71
C SER A 69 -6.36 -1.43 0.89
N GLY A 70 -6.30 -1.24 -0.43
CA GLY A 70 -7.37 -1.63 -1.32
C GLY A 70 -7.20 -1.07 -2.74
N PRO A 71 -7.91 -1.61 -3.74
CA PRO A 71 -7.67 -1.28 -5.14
C PRO A 71 -7.77 0.23 -5.45
N LEU A 72 -8.73 0.92 -4.82
CA LEU A 72 -8.99 2.34 -5.06
C LEU A 72 -8.33 3.28 -4.05
N VAL A 73 -7.52 2.75 -3.12
CA VAL A 73 -6.83 3.58 -2.13
C VAL A 73 -5.82 4.48 -2.84
N ARG A 74 -5.76 5.73 -2.37
CA ARG A 74 -4.80 6.76 -2.77
C ARG A 74 -4.23 7.40 -1.50
N SER A 75 -3.12 8.11 -1.63
CA SER A 75 -2.40 8.69 -0.47
C SER A 75 -3.26 9.61 0.39
N SER A 76 -4.25 10.30 -0.19
CA SER A 76 -5.17 11.18 0.53
C SER A 76 -6.44 10.48 1.03
N TYR A 77 -6.61 9.18 0.79
CA TYR A 77 -7.82 8.46 1.16
C TYR A 77 -7.94 8.37 2.69
N HIS A 78 -8.99 8.97 3.25
CA HIS A 78 -9.24 9.06 4.70
C HIS A 78 -8.11 9.71 5.53
N ALA A 79 -7.27 10.54 4.92
CA ALA A 79 -6.15 11.19 5.62
C ALA A 79 -6.60 12.01 6.85
N GLU A 80 -7.80 12.56 6.81
CA GLU A 80 -8.42 13.27 7.93
C GLU A 80 -8.65 12.39 9.18
N LYS A 81 -8.74 11.06 9.01
CA LYS A 81 -8.91 10.10 10.11
C LYS A 81 -7.58 9.65 10.72
N HIS A 82 -6.46 10.02 10.11
CA HIS A 82 -5.11 9.62 10.55
C HIS A 82 -4.38 10.71 11.35
N ILE A 83 -5.06 11.84 11.60
CA ILE A 83 -4.58 12.92 12.48
C ILE A 83 -5.07 12.61 13.90
N ASP A 84 -4.13 12.25 14.78
CA ASP A 84 -4.40 12.19 16.23
C ASP A 84 -4.81 13.61 16.69
N LYS A 85 -5.96 13.74 17.37
CA LYS A 85 -6.42 15.02 17.96
C LYS A 85 -5.56 15.46 19.14
#